data_AF-A0AA40C6A0-F1
#
_entry.id   AF-A0AA40C6A0-F1
#
_cell.length_a   1.000
_cell.length_b   1.000
_cell.length_c   1.000
_cell.angle_alpha   90.00
_cell.angle_beta   90.00
_cell.angle_gamma   90.00
#
_symmetry.space_group_name_H-M   'P 1'
#
loop_
_entity.id
_entity.type
_entity.pdbx_description
1 polymer ?
#
loop_
_entity_poly.entity_id
_entity_poly.type
_entity_poly.pdbx_seq_one_letter_code
_entity_poly.pdbx_strand_id
1 'polypeptide(L)'
;LWLLSLAIASSLSSCKSNGFSYETGFDTDLEPIRPVIELQKIRFSGGLKFDENGTLYRSIDPTAIQYVGEPSDGIDKAWADLIHGEGVDLVGKEAESVVGKTYQKPGGWWLTGVDAFHQLHCINMLRQALRPDYYTKHDPEPYYTMHQHHCLDYLRQSIMCSADLTTLRILWSEKKHRILPDFESVHTCRNWDKIHEWS
;
A
#
# COMPACT_ATOMS: atom_id res chain seq x y z
N LEU A 1 20.86 56.67 -27.56
CA LEU A 1 19.76 55.74 -27.23
C LEU A 1 20.34 54.64 -26.37
N TRP A 2 20.21 54.78 -25.04
CA TRP A 2 20.70 53.84 -24.05
C TRP A 2 19.68 52.70 -23.90
N LEU A 3 20.07 51.47 -24.20
CA LEU A 3 19.25 50.28 -23.91
C LEU A 3 19.58 49.83 -22.48
N LEU A 4 18.74 50.23 -21.53
CA LEU A 4 18.75 49.75 -20.15
C LEU A 4 18.36 48.28 -20.12
N SER A 5 19.30 47.43 -19.74
CA SER A 5 19.10 46.01 -19.45
C SER A 5 18.35 45.87 -18.12
N LEU A 6 17.07 45.47 -18.15
CA LEU A 6 16.40 44.99 -16.94
C LEU A 6 16.81 43.53 -16.69
N ALA A 7 17.82 43.34 -15.84
CA ALA A 7 18.04 42.06 -15.18
C ALA A 7 16.99 41.94 -14.07
N ILE A 8 15.94 41.16 -14.31
CA ILE A 8 15.02 40.73 -13.25
C ILE A 8 15.76 39.69 -12.42
N ALA A 9 16.36 40.14 -11.31
CA ALA A 9 16.86 39.24 -10.29
C ALA A 9 15.64 38.61 -9.58
N SER A 10 15.17 37.47 -10.10
CA SER A 10 14.22 36.64 -9.38
C SER A 10 14.93 36.09 -8.14
N SER A 11 14.64 36.67 -6.98
CA SER A 11 15.00 36.08 -5.70
C SER A 11 14.30 34.73 -5.58
N LEU A 12 15.04 33.64 -5.85
CA LEU A 12 14.65 32.30 -5.47
C LEU A 12 14.60 32.27 -3.94
N SER A 13 13.44 32.58 -3.39
CA SER A 13 13.16 32.29 -1.99
C SER A 13 13.16 30.76 -1.89
N SER A 14 14.26 30.19 -1.41
CA SER A 14 14.34 28.80 -1.03
C SER A 14 13.40 28.59 0.16
N CYS A 15 12.12 28.35 -0.13
CA CYS A 15 11.24 27.72 0.84
C CYS A 15 11.82 26.34 1.14
N LYS A 16 12.59 26.25 2.22
CA LYS A 16 12.88 24.96 2.86
C LYS A 16 11.51 24.38 3.20
N SER A 17 11.06 23.38 2.46
CA SER A 17 9.87 22.63 2.82
C SER A 17 10.09 22.09 4.24
N ASN A 18 9.14 22.36 5.13
CA ASN A 18 9.09 21.70 6.44
C ASN A 18 9.27 20.19 6.21
N GLY A 19 10.15 19.56 7.00
CA GLY A 19 10.85 18.30 6.69
C GLY A 19 10.04 17.01 6.60
N PHE A 20 8.77 17.07 6.19
CA PHE A 20 7.91 15.92 5.95
C PHE A 20 7.78 15.64 4.46
N SER A 21 7.89 14.37 4.09
CA SER A 21 7.82 13.90 2.71
C SER A 21 7.54 12.40 2.67
N TYR A 22 7.33 11.85 1.47
CA TYR A 22 7.21 10.41 1.32
C TYR A 22 8.50 9.69 1.76
N GLU A 23 9.65 10.30 1.46
CA GLU A 23 11.00 9.86 1.78
C GLU A 23 11.34 9.93 3.28
N THR A 24 10.82 10.95 3.99
CA THR A 24 11.24 11.27 5.37
C THR A 24 10.16 11.06 6.43
N GLY A 25 8.96 10.66 5.99
CA GLY A 25 7.79 10.54 6.85
C GLY A 25 6.93 11.81 6.88
N PHE A 26 5.66 11.63 7.21
CA PHE A 26 4.67 12.67 7.45
C PHE A 26 4.44 12.85 8.95
N ASP A 27 3.88 13.99 9.34
CA ASP A 27 3.50 14.28 10.73
C ASP A 27 2.41 13.33 11.28
N THR A 28 1.61 12.78 10.37
CA THR A 28 0.57 11.77 10.62
C THR A 28 1.10 10.33 10.68
N ASP A 29 2.36 10.06 10.26
CA ASP A 29 2.97 8.76 10.45
C ASP A 29 3.21 8.50 11.95
N LEU A 30 3.03 7.24 12.37
CA LEU A 30 3.38 6.76 13.71
C LEU A 30 4.85 7.07 14.01
N GLU A 31 5.09 7.97 14.96
CA GLU A 31 6.42 8.54 15.19
C GLU A 31 7.56 7.52 15.33
N PRO A 32 7.43 6.43 16.11
CA PRO A 32 8.53 5.48 16.29
C PRO A 32 8.89 4.66 15.03
N ILE A 33 8.06 4.64 13.98
CA ILE A 33 8.42 3.96 12.72
C ILE A 33 9.27 4.83 11.80
N ARG A 34 9.26 6.16 11.97
CA ARG A 34 9.94 7.09 11.05
C ARG A 34 11.42 6.76 10.81
N PRO A 35 12.22 6.31 11.80
CA PRO A 35 13.63 5.96 11.58
C PRO A 35 13.86 4.81 10.60
N VAL A 36 12.85 3.96 10.33
CA VAL A 36 12.97 2.82 9.40
C VAL A 36 12.40 3.12 8.01
N ILE A 37 11.90 4.35 7.77
CA ILE A 37 11.42 4.77 6.45
C ILE A 37 12.60 4.77 5.49
N GLU A 38 12.49 3.92 4.48
CA GLU A 38 13.44 3.80 3.37
C GLU A 38 12.64 3.72 2.08
N LEU A 39 13.15 4.29 0.98
CA LEU A 39 12.52 4.14 -0.33
C LEU A 39 13.23 3.07 -1.15
N GLN A 40 12.42 2.32 -1.89
CA GLN A 40 12.87 1.34 -2.87
C GLN A 40 12.11 1.48 -4.18
N LYS A 41 12.76 1.07 -5.27
CA LYS A 41 12.11 0.95 -6.57
C LYS A 41 11.68 -0.49 -6.78
N ILE A 42 10.38 -0.72 -6.88
CA ILE A 42 9.81 -2.05 -7.10
C ILE A 42 9.12 -2.07 -8.45
N ARG A 43 9.41 -3.12 -9.24
CA ARG A 43 8.64 -3.42 -10.44
C ARG A 43 7.43 -4.23 -10.04
N PHE A 44 6.24 -3.74 -10.35
CA PHE A 44 5.01 -4.49 -10.08
C PHE A 44 4.95 -5.75 -10.97
N SER A 45 4.36 -6.81 -10.41
CA SER A 45 4.13 -8.09 -11.08
C SER A 45 2.63 -8.31 -11.28
N GLY A 46 2.24 -9.44 -11.88
CA GLY A 46 0.81 -9.75 -12.05
C GLY A 46 0.14 -9.02 -13.22
N GLY A 47 0.90 -8.45 -14.16
CA GLY A 47 0.34 -7.73 -15.29
C GLY A 47 -0.49 -8.62 -16.23
N LEU A 48 -1.49 -8.04 -16.90
CA LEU A 48 -2.36 -8.75 -17.84
C LEU A 48 -1.69 -8.87 -19.22
N LYS A 49 -1.56 -10.10 -19.73
CA LYS A 49 -0.90 -10.44 -21.01
C LYS A 49 -1.77 -11.34 -21.87
N PHE A 50 -1.35 -11.59 -23.12
CA PHE A 50 -2.08 -12.42 -24.07
C PHE A 50 -1.20 -13.54 -24.66
N ASP A 51 -1.64 -14.80 -24.56
CA ASP A 51 -0.96 -15.99 -25.12
C ASP A 51 -1.14 -16.10 -26.63
N GLU A 52 -0.37 -16.91 -27.38
CA GLU A 52 -0.40 -16.98 -28.86
C GLU A 52 -1.81 -17.03 -29.48
N ASN A 53 -2.77 -17.65 -28.79
CA ASN A 53 -4.17 -17.78 -29.22
C ASN A 53 -5.02 -16.54 -28.91
N GLY A 54 -4.45 -15.55 -28.23
CA GLY A 54 -5.13 -14.33 -27.82
C GLY A 54 -5.89 -14.45 -26.51
N THR A 55 -5.65 -15.48 -25.71
CA THR A 55 -6.25 -15.67 -24.38
C THR A 55 -5.61 -14.71 -23.38
N LEU A 56 -6.43 -14.01 -22.60
CA LEU A 56 -5.94 -13.14 -21.53
C LEU A 56 -5.47 -13.98 -20.34
N TYR A 57 -4.28 -13.68 -19.82
CA TYR A 57 -3.75 -14.32 -18.63
C TYR A 57 -3.04 -13.31 -17.71
N ARG A 58 -2.91 -13.65 -16.43
CA ARG A 58 -2.08 -12.91 -15.47
C ARG A 58 -0.64 -13.38 -15.60
N SER A 59 0.30 -12.48 -15.79
CA SER A 59 1.74 -12.72 -15.73
C SER A 59 2.10 -13.19 -14.32
N ILE A 60 2.63 -14.42 -14.19
CA ILE A 60 2.98 -15.03 -12.91
C ILE A 60 4.46 -15.37 -12.93
N ASP A 61 5.19 -14.93 -11.92
CA ASP A 61 6.51 -15.46 -11.58
C ASP A 61 6.31 -16.68 -10.67
N PRO A 62 6.62 -17.91 -11.13
CA PRO A 62 6.40 -19.11 -10.34
C PRO A 62 7.35 -19.23 -9.14
N THR A 63 8.40 -18.41 -9.07
CA THR A 63 9.35 -18.39 -7.96
C THR A 63 8.97 -17.39 -6.87
N ALA A 64 8.05 -16.46 -7.17
CA ALA A 64 7.58 -15.46 -6.23
C ALA A 64 6.41 -15.96 -5.38
N ILE A 65 6.30 -15.43 -4.16
CA ILE A 65 5.16 -15.66 -3.28
C ILE A 65 3.88 -15.19 -3.98
N GLN A 66 2.84 -16.04 -3.96
CA GLN A 66 1.55 -15.72 -4.56
C GLN A 66 0.56 -15.29 -3.47
N TYR A 67 -0.08 -14.15 -3.68
CA TYR A 67 -1.14 -13.63 -2.81
C TYR A 67 -2.54 -13.77 -3.42
N VAL A 68 -2.64 -14.17 -4.69
CA VAL A 68 -3.91 -14.31 -5.43
C VAL A 68 -3.89 -15.50 -6.39
N GLY A 69 -5.04 -16.14 -6.56
CA GLY A 69 -5.22 -17.34 -7.37
C GLY A 69 -6.34 -18.21 -6.84
N GLU A 70 -6.36 -19.48 -7.26
CA GLU A 70 -7.22 -20.48 -6.64
C GLU A 70 -6.88 -20.62 -5.15
N PRO A 71 -7.88 -20.68 -4.25
CA PRO A 71 -7.66 -20.85 -2.82
C PRO A 71 -6.71 -22.01 -2.51
N SER A 72 -5.77 -21.76 -1.60
CA SER A 72 -4.79 -22.76 -1.15
C SER A 72 -4.15 -22.32 0.16
N ASP A 73 -3.70 -23.30 0.94
CA ASP A 73 -2.99 -23.06 2.21
C ASP A 73 -1.74 -22.19 2.03
N GLY A 74 -1.07 -22.29 0.87
CA GLY A 74 0.08 -21.46 0.55
C GLY A 74 -0.25 -19.97 0.41
N ILE A 75 -1.37 -19.63 -0.23
CA ILE A 75 -1.84 -18.25 -0.34
C ILE A 75 -2.33 -17.74 1.02
N ASP A 76 -3.04 -18.57 1.78
CA ASP A 76 -3.54 -18.17 3.10
C ASP A 76 -2.40 -17.95 4.09
N LYS A 77 -1.35 -18.79 4.05
CA LYS A 77 -0.12 -18.57 4.80
C LYS A 77 0.58 -17.28 4.37
N ALA A 78 0.69 -17.02 3.06
CA ALA A 78 1.33 -15.79 2.57
C ALA A 78 0.62 -14.54 3.11
N TRP A 79 -0.71 -14.51 3.15
CA TRP A 79 -1.47 -13.41 3.73
C TRP A 79 -1.33 -13.31 5.25
N ALA A 80 -1.36 -14.44 5.96
CA ALA A 80 -1.17 -14.45 7.41
C ALA A 80 0.22 -13.91 7.79
N ASP A 81 1.25 -14.30 7.05
CA ASP A 81 2.62 -13.80 7.24
C ASP A 81 2.71 -12.31 6.89
N LEU A 82 2.03 -11.85 5.82
CA LEU A 82 2.07 -10.44 5.36
C LEU A 82 1.36 -9.45 6.30
N ILE A 83 0.30 -9.88 6.98
CA ILE A 83 -0.49 -9.04 7.90
C ILE A 83 0.06 -9.15 9.34
N HIS A 84 1.00 -10.06 9.60
CA HIS A 84 1.65 -10.19 10.89
C HIS A 84 2.31 -8.87 11.29
N GLY A 85 1.91 -8.29 12.43
CA GLY A 85 2.34 -6.94 12.85
C GLY A 85 1.23 -5.88 12.79
N GLU A 86 -0.01 -6.25 12.44
CA GLU A 86 -1.16 -5.32 12.45
C GLU A 86 -1.36 -4.60 13.79
N GLY A 87 -1.02 -5.26 14.90
CA GLY A 87 -1.03 -4.68 16.24
C GLY A 87 0.35 -4.65 16.88
N VAL A 88 0.80 -3.47 17.29
CA VAL A 88 2.05 -3.21 18.03
C VAL A 88 1.76 -2.66 19.42
N ASP A 89 2.53 -3.11 20.40
CA ASP A 89 2.48 -2.66 21.79
C ASP A 89 3.64 -1.71 22.09
N LEU A 90 3.34 -0.45 22.36
CA LEU A 90 4.33 0.58 22.65
C LEU A 90 4.35 0.96 24.13
N VAL A 91 5.54 1.27 24.66
CA VAL A 91 5.75 1.78 26.02
C VAL A 91 6.85 2.83 26.09
N GLY A 92 6.89 3.54 27.21
CA GLY A 92 7.94 4.52 27.49
C GLY A 92 7.96 5.61 26.41
N LYS A 93 9.16 5.87 25.87
CA LYS A 93 9.36 6.94 24.87
C LYS A 93 8.64 6.67 23.55
N GLU A 94 8.56 5.42 23.11
CA GLU A 94 7.92 5.06 21.83
C GLU A 94 6.40 5.29 21.86
N ALA A 95 5.80 5.22 23.05
CA ALA A 95 4.38 5.46 23.22
C ALA A 95 3.99 6.95 23.22
N GLU A 96 4.94 7.88 23.35
CA GLU A 96 4.66 9.31 23.55
C GLU A 96 3.71 9.89 22.50
N SER A 97 3.83 9.46 21.23
CA SER A 97 2.97 9.93 20.15
C SER A 97 1.53 9.40 20.22
N VAL A 98 1.28 8.30 20.94
CA VAL A 98 0.00 7.58 20.98
C VAL A 98 -0.71 7.61 22.35
N VAL A 99 -0.05 8.11 23.40
CA VAL A 99 -0.63 8.31 24.73
C VAL A 99 -1.90 9.15 24.65
N GLY A 100 -3.00 8.61 25.18
CA GLY A 100 -4.32 9.25 25.22
C GLY A 100 -5.04 9.27 23.87
N LYS A 101 -4.44 8.72 22.81
CA LYS A 101 -5.01 8.68 21.44
C LYS A 101 -5.39 7.26 21.01
N THR A 102 -4.83 6.26 21.68
CA THR A 102 -5.02 4.82 21.35
C THR A 102 -5.44 4.04 22.59
N TYR A 103 -5.60 2.73 22.47
CA TYR A 103 -6.04 1.90 23.58
C TYR A 103 -4.88 1.56 24.53
N GLN A 104 -5.02 1.90 25.81
CA GLN A 104 -4.07 1.48 26.83
C GLN A 104 -4.47 0.11 27.40
N LYS A 105 -3.60 -0.89 27.25
CA LYS A 105 -3.76 -2.21 27.84
C LYS A 105 -3.52 -2.17 29.37
N PRO A 106 -4.10 -3.12 30.12
CA PRO A 106 -3.66 -3.39 31.49
C PRO A 106 -2.14 -3.62 31.53
N GLY A 107 -1.43 -2.93 32.42
CA GLY A 107 0.04 -2.96 32.48
C GLY A 107 0.75 -1.78 31.80
N GLY A 108 0.00 -0.84 31.20
CA GLY A 108 0.52 0.46 30.78
C GLY A 108 1.01 0.55 29.33
N TRP A 109 0.96 -0.57 28.58
CA TRP A 109 1.25 -0.63 27.15
C TRP A 109 0.15 0.02 26.31
N TRP A 110 0.52 0.64 25.20
CA TRP A 110 -0.42 1.25 24.26
C TRP A 110 -0.49 0.41 22.99
N LEU A 111 -1.67 -0.14 22.71
CA LEU A 111 -1.94 -0.88 21.50
C LEU A 111 -2.20 0.09 20.34
N THR A 112 -1.41 -0.03 19.29
CA THR A 112 -1.57 0.71 18.05
C THR A 112 -1.21 -0.17 16.86
N GLY A 113 -1.08 0.42 15.67
CA GLY A 113 -0.74 -0.30 14.44
C GLY A 113 -0.37 0.69 13.34
N VAL A 114 0.34 0.20 12.33
CA VAL A 114 0.53 0.96 11.08
C VAL A 114 -0.67 0.71 10.19
N ASP A 115 -1.32 1.79 9.76
CA ASP A 115 -2.57 1.76 8.98
C ASP A 115 -2.50 0.86 7.73
N ALA A 116 -1.31 0.75 7.11
CA ALA A 116 -1.07 -0.12 5.95
C ALA A 116 -1.36 -1.62 6.22
N PHE A 117 -1.16 -2.12 7.44
CA PHE A 117 -1.53 -3.51 7.77
C PHE A 117 -3.05 -3.70 7.77
N HIS A 118 -3.81 -2.72 8.27
CA HIS A 118 -5.26 -2.79 8.25
C HIS A 118 -5.80 -2.72 6.82
N GLN A 119 -5.14 -1.96 5.94
CA GLN A 119 -5.44 -1.97 4.51
C GLN A 119 -5.20 -3.36 3.90
N LEU A 120 -4.09 -4.03 4.24
CA LEU A 120 -3.83 -5.40 3.78
C LEU A 120 -4.83 -6.41 4.34
N HIS A 121 -5.25 -6.28 5.60
CA HIS A 121 -6.34 -7.04 6.20
C HIS A 121 -7.62 -6.89 5.36
N CYS A 122 -8.00 -5.67 5.02
CA CYS A 122 -9.17 -5.37 4.20
C CYS A 122 -9.08 -6.02 2.81
N ILE A 123 -7.90 -5.97 2.17
CA ILE A 123 -7.67 -6.63 0.87
C ILE A 123 -7.82 -8.15 1.00
N ASN A 124 -7.27 -8.76 2.04
CA ASN A 124 -7.38 -10.21 2.27
C ASN A 124 -8.85 -10.64 2.50
N MET A 125 -9.61 -9.87 3.28
CA MET A 125 -11.03 -10.10 3.49
C MET A 125 -11.81 -10.06 2.16
N LEU A 126 -11.55 -9.05 1.32
CA LEU A 126 -12.17 -8.95 -0.01
C LEU A 126 -11.73 -10.09 -0.94
N ARG A 127 -10.46 -10.49 -0.89
CA ARG A 127 -9.96 -11.67 -1.63
C ARG A 127 -10.75 -12.93 -1.27
N GLN A 128 -10.95 -13.19 0.03
CA GLN A 128 -11.72 -14.34 0.50
C GLN A 128 -13.19 -14.25 0.10
N ALA A 129 -13.78 -13.05 0.11
CA ALA A 129 -15.15 -12.82 -0.34
C ALA A 129 -15.40 -13.16 -1.82
N LEU A 130 -14.35 -13.18 -2.66
CA LEU A 130 -14.47 -13.63 -4.07
C LEU A 130 -14.65 -15.15 -4.19
N ARG A 131 -14.37 -15.93 -3.14
CA ARG A 131 -14.47 -17.40 -3.11
C ARG A 131 -15.28 -17.90 -1.91
N PRO A 132 -16.57 -17.54 -1.85
CA PRO A 132 -17.43 -17.98 -0.76
C PRO A 132 -17.54 -19.50 -0.71
N ASP A 133 -17.51 -20.20 -1.85
CA ASP A 133 -17.50 -21.66 -1.93
C ASP A 133 -16.36 -22.33 -1.14
N TYR A 134 -15.25 -21.62 -0.92
CA TYR A 134 -14.09 -22.10 -0.18
C TYR A 134 -14.00 -21.53 1.24
N TYR A 135 -14.19 -20.21 1.38
CA TYR A 135 -13.98 -19.51 2.65
C TYR A 135 -15.23 -19.41 3.54
N THR A 136 -16.41 -19.91 3.10
CA THR A 136 -17.63 -19.80 3.93
C THR A 136 -17.76 -20.86 5.03
N LYS A 137 -17.75 -20.36 6.28
CA LYS A 137 -18.75 -20.63 7.34
C LYS A 137 -19.02 -19.28 8.03
N HIS A 138 -20.00 -18.50 7.57
CA HIS A 138 -20.10 -17.08 7.92
C HIS A 138 -20.83 -16.79 9.25
N ASP A 139 -20.42 -15.66 9.85
CA ASP A 139 -21.19 -14.82 10.77
C ASP A 139 -22.53 -14.35 10.15
N PRO A 140 -23.46 -13.73 10.91
CA PRO A 140 -24.72 -13.24 10.36
C PRO A 140 -24.49 -12.34 9.12
N GLU A 141 -25.13 -12.71 8.00
CA GLU A 141 -25.05 -12.05 6.68
C GLU A 141 -24.99 -10.50 6.71
N PRO A 142 -25.78 -9.79 7.55
CA PRO A 142 -25.75 -8.33 7.58
C PRO A 142 -24.41 -7.75 8.06
N TYR A 143 -23.73 -8.41 9.00
CA TYR A 143 -22.44 -7.93 9.53
C TYR A 143 -21.34 -8.09 8.48
N TYR A 144 -21.34 -9.23 7.79
CA TYR A 144 -20.34 -9.54 6.77
C TYR A 144 -20.40 -8.57 5.59
N THR A 145 -21.60 -8.31 5.05
CA THR A 145 -21.78 -7.34 3.96
C THR A 145 -21.38 -5.92 4.38
N MET A 146 -21.75 -5.50 5.59
CA MET A 146 -21.37 -4.18 6.11
C MET A 146 -19.86 -4.04 6.22
N HIS A 147 -19.17 -5.08 6.70
CA HIS A 147 -17.71 -5.07 6.83
C HIS A 147 -17.03 -4.97 5.45
N GLN A 148 -17.53 -5.68 4.42
CA GLN A 148 -17.01 -5.55 3.05
C GLN A 148 -17.16 -4.12 2.50
N HIS A 149 -18.30 -3.47 2.74
CA HIS A 149 -18.51 -2.08 2.33
C HIS A 149 -17.53 -1.13 3.03
N HIS A 150 -17.28 -1.34 4.32
CA HIS A 150 -16.27 -0.60 5.07
C HIS A 150 -14.87 -0.78 4.45
N CYS A 151 -14.45 -2.02 4.20
CA CYS A 151 -13.16 -2.33 3.57
C CYS A 151 -13.02 -1.64 2.20
N LEU A 152 -14.05 -1.70 1.36
CA LEU A 152 -14.02 -1.09 0.03
C LEU A 152 -13.88 0.44 0.09
N ASP A 153 -14.63 1.10 0.96
CA ASP A 153 -14.54 2.56 1.07
C ASP A 153 -13.23 3.00 1.72
N TYR A 154 -12.74 2.26 2.72
CA TYR A 154 -11.45 2.54 3.35
C TYR A 154 -10.28 2.38 2.37
N LEU A 155 -10.24 1.31 1.57
CA LEU A 155 -9.22 1.13 0.52
C LEU A 155 -9.29 2.20 -0.56
N ARG A 156 -10.49 2.62 -0.97
CA ARG A 156 -10.67 3.76 -1.88
C ARG A 156 -10.03 5.02 -1.30
N GLN A 157 -10.29 5.33 -0.04
CA GLN A 157 -9.72 6.49 0.65
C GLN A 157 -8.19 6.40 0.75
N SER A 158 -7.64 5.23 1.11
CA SER A 158 -6.19 5.02 1.18
C SER A 158 -5.50 5.23 -0.18
N ILE A 159 -6.05 4.67 -1.27
CA ILE A 159 -5.50 4.85 -2.63
C ILE A 159 -5.50 6.34 -3.01
N MET A 160 -6.58 7.06 -2.71
CA MET A 160 -6.67 8.50 -2.97
C MET A 160 -5.74 9.33 -2.08
N CYS A 161 -5.45 8.87 -0.86
CA CYS A 161 -4.52 9.52 0.07
C CYS A 161 -3.07 9.34 -0.37
N SER A 162 -2.70 8.12 -0.78
CA SER A 162 -1.34 7.79 -1.23
C SER A 162 -1.05 8.33 -2.62
N ALA A 163 -2.06 8.37 -3.50
CA ALA A 163 -2.04 8.98 -4.83
C ALA A 163 -0.76 8.72 -5.64
N ASP A 164 -0.46 7.45 -5.93
CA ASP A 164 0.71 7.08 -6.72
C ASP A 164 0.68 7.76 -8.11
N LEU A 165 1.66 8.63 -8.35
CA LEU A 165 1.79 9.43 -9.58
C LEU A 165 2.65 8.74 -10.66
N THR A 166 3.05 7.49 -10.45
CA THR A 166 3.78 6.70 -11.45
C THR A 166 2.97 6.66 -12.75
N THR A 167 3.64 6.96 -13.87
CA THR A 167 2.96 7.03 -15.17
C THR A 167 2.37 5.67 -15.55
N LEU A 168 1.05 5.61 -15.71
CA LEU A 168 0.38 4.47 -16.34
C LEU A 168 0.79 4.43 -17.82
N ARG A 169 1.70 3.51 -18.15
CA ARG A 169 2.16 3.30 -19.52
C ARG A 169 1.03 2.69 -20.34
N ILE A 170 0.73 3.31 -21.47
CA ILE A 170 -0.23 2.82 -22.46
C ILE A 170 0.55 2.42 -23.71
N LEU A 171 0.48 1.16 -24.09
CA LEU A 171 1.28 0.59 -25.20
C LEU A 171 0.37 0.03 -26.28
N TRP A 172 0.83 0.06 -27.54
CA TRP A 172 0.19 -0.66 -28.63
C TRP A 172 0.42 -2.18 -28.46
N SER A 173 -0.66 -2.95 -28.47
CA SER A 173 -0.60 -4.41 -28.50
C SER A 173 -0.83 -4.89 -29.92
N GLU A 174 0.26 -5.27 -30.61
CA GLU A 174 0.19 -5.85 -31.96
C GLU A 174 -0.81 -7.00 -32.03
N LYS A 175 -0.82 -7.83 -30.99
CA LYS A 175 -1.67 -9.00 -30.87
C LYS A 175 -3.17 -8.74 -30.82
N LYS A 176 -3.56 -7.57 -30.32
CA LYS A 176 -4.96 -7.18 -30.15
C LYS A 176 -5.34 -6.00 -31.04
N HIS A 177 -4.38 -5.50 -31.81
CA HIS A 177 -4.51 -4.32 -32.66
C HIS A 177 -5.20 -3.15 -31.93
N ARG A 178 -4.81 -2.90 -30.68
CA ARG A 178 -5.32 -1.79 -29.85
C ARG A 178 -4.33 -1.38 -28.78
N ILE A 179 -4.53 -0.20 -28.20
CA ILE A 179 -3.77 0.27 -27.03
C ILE A 179 -4.24 -0.44 -25.75
N LEU A 180 -3.29 -0.76 -24.87
CA LEU A 180 -3.53 -1.42 -23.58
C LEU A 180 -2.62 -0.83 -22.49
N PRO A 181 -3.08 -0.81 -21.23
CA PRO A 181 -2.22 -0.48 -20.10
C PRO A 181 -1.15 -1.55 -19.86
N ASP A 182 0.06 -1.09 -19.52
CA ASP A 182 1.17 -1.88 -19.04
C ASP A 182 1.25 -1.76 -17.51
N PHE A 183 0.89 -2.84 -16.83
CA PHE A 183 0.81 -2.90 -15.36
C PHE A 183 2.12 -3.31 -14.69
N GLU A 184 3.17 -3.64 -15.45
CA GLU A 184 4.47 -4.07 -14.90
C GLU A 184 5.49 -2.92 -14.94
N SER A 185 5.08 -1.74 -14.47
CA SER A 185 5.92 -0.55 -14.32
C SER A 185 6.74 -0.56 -13.03
N VAL A 186 7.78 0.27 -12.98
CA VAL A 186 8.57 0.50 -11.78
C VAL A 186 7.96 1.66 -10.99
N HIS A 187 7.69 1.42 -9.72
CA HIS A 187 7.15 2.37 -8.77
C HIS A 187 8.21 2.70 -7.71
N THR A 188 8.13 3.89 -7.13
CA THR A 188 8.91 4.26 -5.93
C THR A 188 8.02 4.04 -4.72
N CYS A 189 8.42 3.14 -3.83
CA CYS A 189 7.62 2.72 -2.68
C CYS A 189 8.45 2.86 -1.39
N ARG A 190 7.78 3.04 -0.25
CA ARG A 190 8.41 2.76 1.04
C ARG A 190 8.80 1.28 1.11
N ASN A 191 9.92 0.99 1.77
CA ASN A 191 10.44 -0.35 1.91
C ASN A 191 9.53 -1.15 2.85
N TRP A 192 8.70 -2.02 2.27
CA TRP A 192 7.74 -2.81 3.00
C TRP A 192 8.41 -3.75 4.00
N ASP A 193 9.53 -4.37 3.62
CA ASP A 193 10.24 -5.30 4.50
C ASP A 193 10.76 -4.59 5.75
N LYS A 194 11.16 -3.32 5.65
CA LYS A 194 11.56 -2.51 6.81
C LYS A 194 10.41 -2.13 7.72
N ILE A 195 9.25 -1.81 7.14
CA ILE A 195 8.02 -1.53 7.90
C ILE A 195 7.55 -2.80 8.63
N HIS A 196 7.60 -3.93 7.94
CA HIS A 196 7.18 -5.22 8.45
C HIS A 196 8.16 -5.81 9.48
N GLU A 197 9.46 -5.57 9.34
CA GLU A 197 10.47 -5.97 10.34
C GLU A 197 10.34 -5.17 11.65
N TRP A 198 9.91 -3.90 11.56
CA TRP A 198 9.72 -3.03 12.73
C TRP A 198 8.46 -3.38 13.54
N SER A 199 7.41 -3.85 12.87
CA SER A 199 6.09 -4.12 13.47
C SER A 199 6.04 -5.49 14.13
#